data_AF-A0A2K6G1V2-F1
#
_entry.id   AF-A0A2K6G1V2-F1
#
_cell.length_a   1.000
_cell.length_b   1.000
_cell.length_c   1.000
_cell.angle_alpha   90.00
_cell.angle_beta   90.00
_cell.angle_gamma   90.00
#
_symmetry.space_group_name_H-M   'P 1'
#
loop_
_entity.id
_entity.type
_entity.pdbx_description
1 polymer ?
#
loop_
_entity_poly.entity_id
_entity_poly.type
_entity_poly.pdbx_seq_one_letter_code
_entity_poly.pdbx_strand_id
1 'polypeptide(L)'
;GPPKTPCHAEDCFMTWFHDMLSPDQDYQVTWYASWSPCADCADLVAGFLATHTKVSLTVFAARLYYHRDPEHRRGLRRMSQEGAQVHIMSLREFEYCWEKFVDNQGKPFQPWDGLNENHQLLDTQLQEILG
;
A
#
# COMPACT_ATOMS: atom_id res chain seq x y z
N GLY A 1 -24.27 16.37 0.92
CA GLY A 1 -23.15 15.50 1.34
C GLY A 1 -22.54 14.88 0.11
N PRO A 2 -21.24 14.55 0.11
CA PRO A 2 -20.66 13.87 -1.04
C PRO A 2 -21.30 12.48 -1.22
N PRO A 3 -21.31 11.91 -2.45
CA PRO A 3 -22.03 10.68 -2.75
C PRO A 3 -21.41 9.50 -1.99
N LYS A 4 -22.25 8.64 -1.40
CA LYS A 4 -21.87 7.37 -0.77
C LYS A 4 -21.74 6.26 -1.82
N THR A 5 -20.86 6.43 -2.79
CA THR A 5 -20.31 5.29 -3.54
C THR A 5 -19.36 4.54 -2.60
N PRO A 6 -19.28 3.20 -2.64
CA PRO A 6 -18.21 2.49 -1.96
C PRO A 6 -16.87 3.05 -2.44
N CYS A 7 -16.10 3.64 -1.52
CA CYS A 7 -14.78 4.21 -1.77
C CYS A 7 -13.75 3.23 -1.20
N HIS A 8 -12.75 2.84 -2.00
CA HIS A 8 -11.61 2.13 -1.45
C HIS A 8 -10.73 3.09 -0.64
N ALA A 9 -9.91 2.55 0.26
CA ALA A 9 -9.09 3.37 1.15
C ALA A 9 -8.10 4.24 0.35
N GLU A 10 -7.61 3.69 -0.75
CA GLU A 10 -6.73 4.33 -1.73
C GLU A 10 -7.41 5.54 -2.36
N ASP A 11 -8.61 5.39 -2.92
CA ASP A 11 -9.35 6.51 -3.54
C ASP A 11 -9.59 7.66 -2.55
N CYS A 12 -9.94 7.28 -1.33
CA CYS A 12 -10.20 8.20 -0.24
C CYS A 12 -8.92 8.94 0.19
N PHE A 13 -7.77 8.26 0.26
CA PHE A 13 -6.47 8.89 0.48
C PHE A 13 -6.12 9.83 -0.67
N MET A 14 -6.28 9.41 -1.92
CA MET A 14 -5.87 10.19 -3.09
C MET A 14 -6.69 11.48 -3.21
N THR A 15 -7.98 11.42 -2.90
CA THR A 15 -8.84 12.61 -2.83
C THR A 15 -8.33 13.61 -1.77
N TRP A 16 -8.03 13.12 -0.56
CA TRP A 16 -7.52 13.96 0.52
C TRP A 16 -6.11 14.50 0.22
N PHE A 17 -5.23 13.67 -0.33
CA PHE A 17 -3.83 14.00 -0.55
C PHE A 17 -3.68 15.01 -1.68
N HIS A 18 -4.47 14.90 -2.74
CA HIS A 18 -4.47 15.85 -3.86
C HIS A 18 -4.73 17.29 -3.38
N ASP A 19 -5.67 17.47 -2.45
CA ASP A 19 -5.98 18.80 -1.88
C ASP A 19 -4.87 19.36 -0.99
N MET A 20 -3.95 18.52 -0.53
CA MET A 20 -2.83 18.88 0.34
C MET A 20 -1.55 19.22 -0.44
N LEU A 21 -1.45 18.84 -1.72
CA LEU A 21 -0.23 18.98 -2.49
C LEU A 21 0.16 20.45 -2.72
N SER A 22 1.44 20.73 -2.50
CA SER A 22 2.10 21.97 -2.89
C SER A 22 3.10 21.70 -4.01
N PRO A 23 3.14 22.51 -5.09
CA PRO A 23 4.10 22.35 -6.18
C PRO A 23 5.56 22.45 -5.76
N ASP A 24 5.83 23.09 -4.61
CA ASP A 24 7.18 23.42 -4.15
C ASP A 24 7.75 22.43 -3.12
N GLN A 25 7.01 21.36 -2.81
CA GLN A 25 7.41 20.38 -1.80
C GLN A 25 7.60 18.99 -2.41
N ASP A 26 8.59 18.27 -1.87
CA ASP A 26 8.77 16.84 -2.09
C ASP A 26 8.06 16.06 -0.97
N TYR A 27 7.31 15.03 -1.35
CA TYR A 27 6.53 14.21 -0.42
C TYR A 27 7.04 12.77 -0.44
N GLN A 28 7.24 12.22 0.75
CA GLN A 28 7.50 10.80 0.95
C GLN A 28 6.32 10.20 1.71
N VAL A 29 5.52 9.40 1.01
CA VAL A 29 4.31 8.79 1.53
C VAL A 29 4.56 7.32 1.80
N THR A 30 4.18 6.86 2.99
CA THR A 30 4.23 5.43 3.35
C THR A 30 2.83 4.95 3.71
N TRP A 31 2.36 3.92 3.02
CA TRP A 31 1.11 3.22 3.33
C TRP A 31 1.39 1.91 4.05
N TYR A 32 0.60 1.64 5.08
CA TYR A 32 0.49 0.33 5.72
C TYR A 32 -0.93 -0.18 5.52
N ALA A 33 -1.11 -1.09 4.57
CA ALA A 33 -2.43 -1.51 4.10
C ALA A 33 -2.70 -2.98 4.44
N SER A 34 -3.93 -3.29 4.85
CA SER A 34 -4.31 -4.67 5.20
C SER A 34 -4.39 -5.63 3.99
N TRP A 35 -4.49 -5.06 2.80
CA TRP A 35 -4.48 -5.71 1.50
C TRP A 35 -3.75 -4.79 0.51
N SER A 36 -3.11 -5.37 -0.51
CA SER A 36 -2.65 -4.60 -1.65
C SER A 36 -3.82 -3.97 -2.41
N PRO A 37 -3.63 -2.87 -3.14
CA PRO A 37 -4.69 -2.25 -3.93
C PRO A 37 -5.32 -3.21 -4.95
N CYS A 38 -6.60 -3.01 -5.27
CA CYS A 38 -7.22 -3.66 -6.42
C CYS A 38 -6.66 -3.10 -7.74
N ALA A 39 -6.99 -3.73 -8.87
CA ALA A 39 -6.50 -3.30 -10.19
C ALA A 39 -6.80 -1.82 -10.49
N ASP A 40 -8.04 -1.38 -10.27
CA ASP A 40 -8.46 0.00 -10.56
C ASP A 40 -7.72 1.03 -9.69
N CYS A 41 -7.60 0.77 -8.38
CA CYS A 41 -6.87 1.66 -7.47
C CYS A 41 -5.37 1.67 -7.78
N ALA A 42 -4.79 0.53 -8.14
CA ALA A 42 -3.40 0.46 -8.55
C ALA A 42 -3.13 1.29 -9.82
N ASP A 43 -4.02 1.21 -10.82
CA ASP A 43 -3.94 2.02 -12.03
C ASP A 43 -4.12 3.52 -11.76
N LEU A 44 -5.03 3.88 -10.82
CA LEU A 44 -5.22 5.26 -10.37
C LEU A 44 -3.96 5.81 -9.71
N VAL A 45 -3.35 5.05 -8.79
CA VAL A 45 -2.13 5.45 -8.09
C VAL A 45 -0.95 5.55 -9.06
N ALA A 46 -0.80 4.60 -9.99
CA ALA A 46 0.23 4.65 -11.02
C ALA A 46 0.09 5.92 -11.88
N GLY A 47 -1.12 6.22 -12.35
CA GLY A 47 -1.39 7.43 -13.12
C GLY A 47 -1.07 8.71 -12.35
N PHE A 48 -1.36 8.75 -11.05
CA PHE A 48 -1.00 9.88 -10.20
C PHE A 48 0.52 10.05 -10.05
N LEU A 49 1.26 8.97 -9.79
CA LEU A 49 2.71 9.04 -9.63
C LEU A 49 3.41 9.49 -10.92
N ALA A 50 2.92 9.03 -12.07
CA ALA A 50 3.42 9.45 -13.38
C ALA A 50 3.34 10.97 -13.61
N THR A 51 2.35 11.65 -13.04
CA THR A 51 2.17 13.10 -13.17
C THR A 51 2.74 13.92 -12.01
N HIS A 52 3.11 13.28 -10.88
CA HIS A 52 3.58 13.95 -9.66
C HIS A 52 4.98 13.47 -9.26
N THR A 53 5.99 13.87 -10.03
CA THR A 53 7.38 13.41 -9.85
C THR A 53 8.04 13.78 -8.52
N LYS A 54 7.46 14.70 -7.76
CA LYS A 54 7.90 15.07 -6.40
C LYS A 54 7.30 14.20 -5.29
N VAL A 55 6.45 13.25 -5.63
CA VAL A 55 5.86 12.31 -4.67
C VAL A 55 6.52 10.95 -4.83
N SER A 56 7.09 10.43 -3.76
CA SER A 56 7.45 9.02 -3.65
C SER A 56 6.45 8.28 -2.78
N LEU A 57 6.14 7.04 -3.17
CA LEU A 57 5.20 6.19 -2.45
C LEU A 57 5.85 4.85 -2.11
N THR A 58 5.80 4.48 -0.84
CA THR A 58 6.11 3.14 -0.35
C THR A 58 4.82 2.51 0.19
N VAL A 59 4.49 1.31 -0.28
CA VAL A 59 3.32 0.53 0.16
C VAL A 59 3.79 -0.73 0.83
N PHE A 60 3.48 -0.88 2.11
CA PHE A 60 3.58 -2.14 2.84
C PHE A 60 2.19 -2.78 2.95
N ALA A 61 1.98 -3.89 2.24
CA ALA A 61 0.74 -4.64 2.27
C ALA A 61 0.87 -5.86 3.20
N ALA A 62 -0.11 -6.06 4.08
CA ALA A 62 -0.17 -7.27 4.91
C ALA A 62 -0.47 -8.54 4.09
N ARG A 63 -1.26 -8.39 3.01
CA ARG A 63 -1.72 -9.47 2.14
C ARG A 63 -1.87 -8.99 0.71
N LEU A 64 -1.81 -9.91 -0.25
CA LEU A 64 -2.03 -9.61 -1.67
C LEU A 64 -3.49 -9.84 -2.07
N TYR A 65 -4.15 -8.81 -2.62
CA TYR A 65 -5.55 -8.87 -3.04
C TYR A 65 -5.68 -9.51 -4.42
N TYR A 66 -6.47 -10.60 -4.52
CA TYR A 66 -6.72 -11.37 -5.74
C TYR A 66 -5.51 -11.56 -6.67
N HIS A 67 -4.32 -11.81 -6.13
CA HIS A 67 -3.06 -11.81 -6.90
C HIS A 67 -2.88 -12.94 -7.92
N ARG A 68 -3.83 -13.87 -7.96
CA ARG A 68 -3.95 -14.88 -9.02
C ARG A 68 -4.61 -14.33 -10.28
N ASP A 69 -5.33 -13.22 -10.16
CA ASP A 69 -5.93 -12.50 -11.29
C ASP A 69 -4.86 -11.69 -12.04
N PRO A 70 -4.67 -11.92 -13.35
CA PRO A 70 -3.73 -11.16 -14.18
C PRO A 70 -3.90 -9.64 -14.12
N GLU A 71 -5.13 -9.14 -13.98
CA GLU A 71 -5.41 -7.70 -13.94
C GLU A 71 -4.85 -7.06 -12.67
N HIS A 72 -5.06 -7.71 -11.52
CA HIS A 72 -4.48 -7.29 -10.24
C HIS A 72 -2.95 -7.29 -10.27
N ARG A 73 -2.35 -8.33 -10.86
CA ARG A 73 -0.90 -8.40 -11.07
C ARG A 73 -0.38 -7.27 -11.96
N ARG A 74 -1.11 -6.93 -13.02
CA ARG A 74 -0.76 -5.84 -13.94
C ARG A 74 -0.79 -4.50 -13.23
N GLY A 75 -1.82 -4.24 -12.42
CA GLY A 75 -1.92 -3.01 -11.62
C GLY A 75 -0.72 -2.81 -10.70
N LEU A 76 -0.35 -3.84 -9.92
CA LEU A 76 0.81 -3.77 -9.01
C LEU A 76 2.13 -3.54 -9.75
N ARG A 77 2.34 -4.22 -10.89
CA ARG A 77 3.51 -3.96 -11.75
C ARG A 77 3.57 -2.52 -12.23
N ARG A 78 2.43 -1.98 -12.68
CA ARG A 78 2.37 -0.62 -13.20
C ARG A 78 2.69 0.39 -12.10
N MET A 79 2.17 0.22 -10.88
CA MET A 79 2.56 1.05 -9.74
C MET A 79 4.08 1.04 -9.54
N SER A 80 4.70 -0.14 -9.58
CA SER A 80 6.15 -0.27 -9.42
C SER A 80 6.94 0.38 -10.55
N GLN A 81 6.47 0.25 -11.79
CA GLN A 81 7.06 0.90 -12.97
C GLN A 81 7.00 2.43 -12.88
N GLU A 82 5.94 2.99 -12.29
CA GLU A 82 5.79 4.42 -12.03
C GLU A 82 6.48 4.88 -10.74
N GLY A 83 7.33 4.04 -10.14
CA GLY A 83 8.23 4.40 -9.04
C GLY A 83 7.70 4.09 -7.63
N ALA A 84 6.54 3.45 -7.48
CA ALA A 84 6.09 2.98 -6.18
C ALA A 84 6.94 1.80 -5.68
N GLN A 85 7.35 1.85 -4.42
CA GLN A 85 7.99 0.71 -3.75
C GLN A 85 6.89 -0.12 -3.10
N VAL A 86 6.73 -1.37 -3.51
CA VAL A 86 5.70 -2.27 -2.96
C VAL A 86 6.38 -3.42 -2.23
N HIS A 87 5.96 -3.62 -0.97
CA HIS A 87 6.52 -4.61 -0.06
C HIS A 87 5.43 -5.36 0.70
N ILE A 88 5.75 -6.55 1.19
CA ILE A 88 4.93 -7.24 2.18
C ILE A 88 5.36 -6.81 3.58
N MET A 89 4.39 -6.58 4.47
CA MET A 89 4.68 -6.27 5.86
C MET A 89 5.38 -7.45 6.55
N SER A 90 6.57 -7.21 7.08
CA SER A 90 7.26 -8.13 7.99
C SER A 90 6.82 -7.89 9.43
N LEU A 91 7.38 -8.65 10.38
CA LEU A 91 7.20 -8.40 11.82
C LEU A 91 7.44 -6.93 12.18
N ARG A 92 8.49 -6.32 11.61
CA ARG A 92 8.88 -4.94 11.89
C ARG A 92 7.79 -3.95 11.52
N GLU A 93 7.16 -4.12 10.36
CA GLU A 93 6.11 -3.21 9.92
C GLU A 93 4.82 -3.40 10.73
N PHE A 94 4.52 -4.62 11.18
CA PHE A 94 3.41 -4.85 12.10
C PHE A 94 3.65 -4.23 13.49
N GLU A 95 4.85 -4.37 14.04
CA GLU A 95 5.25 -3.71 15.29
C GLU A 95 5.14 -2.18 15.18
N TYR A 96 5.64 -1.61 14.07
CA TYR A 96 5.53 -0.19 13.81
C TYR A 96 4.07 0.27 13.72
N CYS A 97 3.23 -0.47 13.01
CA CYS A 97 1.80 -0.14 12.91
C CYS A 97 1.11 -0.21 14.26
N TRP A 98 1.44 -1.22 15.06
CA TRP A 98 0.93 -1.39 16.41
C TRP A 98 1.29 -0.21 17.32
N GLU A 99 2.51 0.30 17.22
CA GLU A 99 2.96 1.46 18.00
C GLU A 99 2.31 2.78 17.55
N LYS A 100 2.14 2.98 16.24
CA LYS A 100 1.74 4.28 15.68
C LYS A 100 0.24 4.45 15.44
N PHE A 101 -0.46 3.39 15.06
CA PHE A 101 -1.83 3.49 14.54
C PHE A 101 -2.86 2.72 15.38
N VAL A 102 -2.44 2.02 16.43
CA VAL A 102 -3.33 1.28 17.32
C VAL A 102 -3.31 1.89 18.72
N ASP A 103 -4.48 2.10 19.32
CA ASP A 103 -4.60 2.38 20.75
C ASP A 103 -4.29 1.10 21.55
N ASN A 104 -2.99 0.85 21.71
CA ASN A 104 -2.47 -0.36 22.36
C ASN A 104 -2.42 -0.27 23.89
N GLN A 105 -2.74 0.90 24.47
CA GLN A 105 -2.70 1.14 25.92
C GLN A 105 -1.38 0.73 26.59
N GLY A 106 -0.25 0.87 25.87
CA GLY A 106 1.09 0.51 26.34
C GLY A 106 1.42 -0.98 26.25
N LYS A 107 0.55 -1.81 25.66
CA LYS A 107 0.82 -3.24 25.47
C LYS A 107 1.73 -3.47 24.26
N PRO A 108 2.70 -4.38 24.33
CA PRO A 108 3.53 -4.73 23.17
C PRO A 108 2.72 -5.48 22.12
N PHE A 109 3.16 -5.40 20.87
CA PHE A 109 2.63 -6.23 19.78
C PHE A 109 2.84 -7.71 20.11
N GLN A 110 1.86 -8.54 19.79
CA GLN A 110 1.96 -10.00 19.92
C GLN A 110 1.85 -10.62 18.53
N PRO A 111 2.96 -11.12 17.94
CA PRO A 111 2.90 -11.77 16.64
C PRO A 111 2.08 -13.06 16.73
N TRP A 112 1.31 -13.35 15.67
CA TRP A 112 0.60 -14.62 15.55
C TRP A 112 1.49 -15.70 14.94
N ASP A 113 1.13 -16.96 15.18
CA ASP A 113 1.83 -18.11 14.61
C ASP A 113 1.81 -18.05 13.07
N GLY A 114 2.98 -18.28 12.46
CA GLY A 114 3.12 -18.27 11.02
C GLY A 114 3.33 -16.89 10.39
N LEU A 115 3.48 -15.81 11.17
CA LEU A 115 3.67 -14.45 10.62
C LEU A 115 4.88 -14.38 9.68
N ASN A 116 6.03 -14.91 10.09
CA ASN A 116 7.26 -14.84 9.31
C ASN A 116 7.20 -15.73 8.06
N GLU A 117 6.61 -16.92 8.19
CA GLU A 117 6.41 -17.86 7.08
C GLU A 117 5.45 -17.27 6.04
N ASN A 118 4.36 -16.64 6.49
CA ASN A 118 3.41 -15.95 5.61
C ASN A 118 4.08 -14.76 4.91
N HIS A 119 4.88 -13.97 5.62
CA HIS A 119 5.66 -12.88 5.02
C HIS A 119 6.57 -13.41 3.92
N GLN A 120 7.37 -14.46 4.17
CA GLN A 120 8.26 -15.03 3.16
C GLN A 120 7.51 -15.55 1.92
N LEU A 121 6.38 -16.23 2.14
CA LEU A 121 5.55 -16.74 1.05
C LEU A 121 4.97 -15.61 0.20
N LEU A 122 4.37 -14.61 0.84
CA LEU A 122 3.76 -13.47 0.15
C LEU A 122 4.81 -12.60 -0.53
N ASP A 123 5.99 -12.42 0.07
CA ASP A 123 7.08 -11.64 -0.52
C ASP A 123 7.59 -12.33 -1.79
N THR A 124 7.80 -13.65 -1.74
CA THR A 124 8.14 -14.43 -2.95
C THR A 124 7.11 -14.25 -4.05
N GLN A 125 5.81 -14.34 -3.71
CA GLN A 125 4.73 -14.12 -4.66
C GLN A 125 4.69 -12.69 -5.20
N LEU A 126 5.02 -11.70 -4.38
CA LEU A 126 5.10 -10.30 -4.80
C LEU A 126 6.25 -10.10 -5.78
N GLN A 127 7.44 -10.64 -5.51
CA GLN A 127 8.57 -10.54 -6.45
C GLN A 127 8.22 -11.16 -7.81
N GLU A 128 7.55 -12.32 -7.82
CA GLU A 128 7.05 -12.93 -9.07
C GLU A 128 6.01 -12.06 -9.81
N ILE A 129 5.24 -11.24 -9.08
CA ILE A 129 4.29 -10.30 -9.69
C ILE A 129 5.04 -9.15 -10.35
N LEU A 130 5.96 -8.54 -9.61
CA LEU A 130 6.64 -7.31 -10.00
C LEU A 130 7.61 -7.53 -11.17
N GLY A 131 8.20 -8.74 -11.27
CA GLY A 131 9.06 -9.14 -12.39
C GLY A 131 10.52 -8.91 -12.09
#